data_AF-A0A517MPI9-F1
#
_entry.id   AF-A0A517MPI9-F1
#
_cell.length_a   1.000
_cell.length_b   1.000
_cell.length_c   1.000
_cell.angle_alpha   90.00
_cell.angle_beta   90.00
_cell.angle_gamma   90.00
#
_symmetry.space_group_name_H-M   'P 1'
#
loop_
_entity.id
_entity.type
_entity.pdbx_description
1 polymer ?
#
loop_
_entity_poly.entity_id
_entity_poly.type
_entity_poly.pdbx_seq_one_letter_code
_entity_poly.pdbx_strand_id
1 'polypeptide(L)'
;MRRSWSVSITTTVTACLAVVIFLATAQTSLAQRYLEQQPKLNEKEAKALIRDLTAIFRGNGMTAANKQVLDQYFKGWYFPSMTSQSPQALGELAEKRENFFKRNVNLCTNKEARDYLIDTAGREMGKIALQNYHPATRYNAVLLIGLLNEEPGGSGRNAKPPVPWKQGTSVLLKLLEKDSFGSGENKVMVPMSAKVGALVGLQRHARFGIDQAQAEQLNQAAMKMVNTKEGPTGTDPDVHAWVRCLAARVLITQAAEGANQPVVDAVTLLVADPALQLDDRCYAASLMKRLEFEGSASLDVKPTVLALASLTDSVMQDEAKKAKKYQQKIFGGNRGAAFGGGRGGGFGGGEYGGGYGGGGLGGARGKQEPKYEIRRLLDRVYGLTDAMKQVAKASPEAQNTLDPLLDPLDSLAKQAIDKDAIVMETATNVISLSKEMSRLSAAMQPADPAAQPPAEDEGFEEAAPAEEPVAAAG
;
A
#
# COMPACT_ATOMS: atom_id res chain seq x y z
N MET A 1 61.90 -32.60 -30.85
CA MET A 1 60.46 -32.88 -30.96
C MET A 1 59.75 -32.45 -29.68
N ARG A 2 59.15 -31.26 -29.66
CA ARG A 2 58.20 -30.81 -28.61
C ARG A 2 57.05 -30.11 -29.32
N ARG A 3 55.88 -30.74 -29.36
CA ARG A 3 54.67 -30.19 -29.99
C ARG A 3 53.78 -29.56 -28.91
N SER A 4 53.34 -28.35 -29.23
CA SER A 4 52.41 -27.47 -28.52
C SER A 4 51.07 -28.16 -28.23
N TRP A 5 50.63 -28.10 -26.96
CA TRP A 5 49.33 -28.52 -26.43
C TRP A 5 48.86 -27.43 -25.45
N SER A 6 48.39 -26.28 -25.95
CA SER A 6 47.93 -25.21 -25.04
C SER A 6 46.84 -24.29 -25.61
N VAL A 7 46.02 -24.76 -26.56
CA VAL A 7 44.99 -23.91 -27.19
C VAL A 7 43.55 -24.44 -27.07
N SER A 8 43.27 -25.58 -26.43
CA SER A 8 41.89 -26.14 -26.40
C SER A 8 41.11 -26.06 -25.08
N ILE A 9 41.67 -25.57 -23.98
CA ILE A 9 40.98 -25.61 -22.66
C ILE A 9 40.13 -24.35 -22.40
N THR A 10 40.52 -23.20 -22.92
CA THR A 10 39.81 -21.93 -22.66
C THR A 10 38.45 -21.85 -23.36
N THR A 11 38.28 -22.48 -24.52
CA THR A 11 37.02 -22.43 -25.29
C THR A 11 35.92 -23.35 -24.73
N THR A 12 36.28 -24.43 -24.03
CA THR A 12 35.31 -25.39 -23.48
C THR A 12 34.67 -24.87 -22.18
N VAL A 13 35.44 -24.15 -21.36
CA VAL A 13 34.94 -23.60 -20.08
C VAL A 13 33.93 -22.46 -20.30
N THR A 14 34.12 -21.62 -21.33
CA THR A 14 33.18 -20.53 -21.65
C THR A 14 31.85 -21.06 -22.19
N ALA A 15 31.86 -22.14 -22.98
CA ALA A 15 30.65 -22.77 -23.49
C ALA A 15 29.81 -23.41 -22.37
N CYS A 16 30.44 -24.05 -21.38
CA CYS A 16 29.72 -24.60 -20.22
C CYS A 16 29.09 -23.50 -19.34
N LEU A 17 29.77 -22.36 -19.15
CA LEU A 17 29.22 -21.25 -18.35
C LEU A 17 28.01 -20.60 -19.02
N ALA A 18 28.05 -20.43 -20.34
CA ALA A 18 26.93 -19.88 -21.10
C ALA A 18 25.71 -20.80 -21.08
N VAL A 19 25.89 -22.12 -21.14
CA VAL A 19 24.80 -23.11 -21.04
C VAL A 19 24.18 -23.13 -19.64
N VAL A 20 24.97 -22.98 -18.57
CA VAL A 20 24.46 -22.88 -17.20
C VAL A 20 23.65 -21.59 -16.99
N ILE A 21 24.07 -20.45 -17.56
CA ILE A 21 23.32 -19.18 -17.50
C ILE A 21 22.05 -19.25 -18.36
N PHE A 22 22.09 -19.91 -19.53
CA PHE A 22 20.90 -20.11 -20.37
C PHE A 22 19.90 -21.10 -19.74
N LEU A 23 20.38 -22.15 -19.06
CA LEU A 23 19.52 -23.09 -18.32
C LEU A 23 18.94 -22.44 -17.05
N ALA A 24 19.70 -21.59 -16.36
CA ALA A 24 19.21 -20.85 -15.20
C ALA A 24 18.14 -19.79 -15.58
N THR A 25 18.29 -19.12 -16.72
CA THR A 25 17.29 -18.15 -17.22
C THR A 25 16.10 -18.82 -17.93
N ALA A 26 16.28 -19.96 -18.59
CA ALA A 26 15.20 -20.74 -19.18
C ALA A 26 14.32 -21.47 -18.13
N GLN A 27 14.88 -21.82 -16.96
CA GLN A 27 14.07 -22.39 -15.86
C GLN A 27 13.16 -21.35 -15.19
N THR A 28 13.55 -20.06 -15.17
CA THR A 28 12.69 -18.98 -14.64
C THR A 28 11.52 -18.62 -15.56
N SER A 29 11.51 -19.13 -16.80
CA SER A 29 10.43 -18.94 -17.77
C SER A 29 9.75 -20.25 -18.18
N LEU A 30 9.81 -21.29 -17.33
CA LEU A 30 8.74 -22.28 -17.28
C LEU A 30 7.46 -21.49 -16.93
N ALA A 31 6.78 -21.01 -17.98
CA ALA A 31 5.59 -20.19 -17.89
C ALA A 31 4.69 -20.81 -16.83
N GLN A 32 4.53 -20.10 -15.71
CA GLN A 32 3.77 -20.58 -14.57
C GLN A 32 2.37 -20.89 -15.10
N ARG A 33 2.07 -22.18 -15.29
CA ARG A 33 0.81 -22.60 -15.90
C ARG A 33 -0.28 -22.38 -14.88
N TYR A 34 -0.92 -21.23 -14.97
CA TYR A 34 -2.08 -20.93 -14.16
C TYR A 34 -3.26 -21.79 -14.61
N LEU A 35 -4.11 -22.12 -13.66
CA LEU A 35 -5.39 -22.76 -13.92
C LEU A 35 -6.29 -21.79 -14.70
N GLU A 36 -7.07 -22.32 -15.63
CA GLU A 36 -8.13 -21.62 -16.34
C GLU A 36 -9.33 -22.56 -16.41
N GLN A 37 -10.50 -22.06 -16.05
CA GLN A 37 -11.75 -22.79 -16.19
C GLN A 37 -12.31 -22.52 -17.58
N GLN A 38 -12.49 -23.59 -18.36
CA GLN A 38 -13.13 -23.50 -19.66
C GLN A 38 -14.64 -23.24 -19.49
N PRO A 39 -15.18 -22.15 -20.06
CA PRO A 39 -16.62 -21.93 -20.07
C PRO A 39 -17.34 -23.09 -20.77
N LYS A 40 -18.40 -23.61 -20.16
CA LYS A 40 -19.26 -24.66 -20.71
C LYS A 40 -20.27 -24.13 -21.73
N LEU A 41 -20.49 -22.82 -21.75
CA LEU A 41 -21.34 -22.12 -22.70
C LEU A 41 -20.50 -21.12 -23.48
N ASN A 42 -20.85 -20.86 -24.73
CA ASN A 42 -20.35 -19.70 -25.44
C ASN A 42 -21.12 -18.42 -25.03
N GLU A 43 -20.62 -17.25 -25.43
CA GLU A 43 -21.23 -15.97 -25.07
C GLU A 43 -22.68 -15.82 -25.57
N LYS A 44 -23.00 -16.38 -26.75
CA LYS A 44 -24.34 -16.31 -27.33
C LYS A 44 -25.34 -17.12 -26.50
N GLU A 45 -24.97 -18.33 -26.09
CA GLU A 45 -25.77 -19.19 -25.21
C GLU A 45 -25.95 -18.53 -23.83
N ALA A 46 -24.90 -17.95 -23.26
CA ALA A 46 -25.00 -17.25 -21.98
C ALA A 46 -25.93 -16.03 -22.08
N LYS A 47 -25.85 -15.25 -23.17
CA LYS A 47 -26.76 -14.12 -23.43
C LYS A 47 -28.22 -14.55 -23.55
N ALA A 48 -28.50 -15.74 -24.10
CA ALA A 48 -29.86 -16.26 -24.19
C ALA A 48 -30.52 -16.51 -22.82
N LEU A 49 -29.72 -16.83 -21.79
CA LEU A 49 -30.20 -17.07 -20.42
C LEU A 49 -30.55 -15.78 -19.65
N ILE A 50 -30.12 -14.60 -20.12
CA ILE A 50 -30.33 -13.32 -19.40
C ILE A 50 -31.81 -13.01 -19.16
N ARG A 51 -32.68 -13.35 -20.11
CA ARG A 51 -34.13 -13.18 -19.95
C ARG A 51 -34.67 -14.01 -18.80
N ASP A 52 -34.23 -15.27 -18.71
CA ASP A 52 -34.69 -16.21 -17.69
C ASP A 52 -34.12 -15.82 -16.32
N LEU A 53 -32.87 -15.35 -16.25
CA LEU A 53 -32.29 -14.76 -15.03
C LEU A 53 -33.11 -13.58 -14.53
N THR A 54 -33.51 -12.68 -15.43
CA THR A 54 -34.34 -11.51 -15.06
C THR A 54 -35.69 -11.95 -14.48
N ALA A 55 -36.30 -13.00 -15.05
CA ALA A 55 -37.52 -13.57 -14.53
C ALA A 55 -37.31 -14.20 -13.14
N ILE A 56 -36.22 -14.94 -12.93
CA ILE A 56 -35.87 -15.54 -11.63
C ILE A 56 -35.64 -14.47 -10.57
N PHE A 57 -34.90 -13.41 -10.90
CA PHE A 57 -34.56 -12.31 -10.00
C PHE A 57 -35.76 -11.53 -9.50
N ARG A 58 -36.82 -11.42 -10.32
CA ARG A 58 -38.07 -10.71 -10.00
C ARG A 58 -39.19 -11.62 -9.50
N GLY A 59 -39.04 -12.94 -9.67
CA GLY A 59 -40.04 -13.93 -9.29
C GLY A 59 -40.13 -14.16 -7.79
N ASN A 60 -41.05 -15.04 -7.40
CA ASN A 60 -41.19 -15.52 -6.02
C ASN A 60 -40.70 -16.97 -5.93
N GLY A 61 -39.84 -17.24 -4.94
CA GLY A 61 -39.33 -18.57 -4.64
C GLY A 61 -38.24 -19.08 -5.59
N MET A 62 -37.64 -20.21 -5.22
CA MET A 62 -36.52 -20.81 -5.93
C MET A 62 -36.80 -22.29 -6.27
N THR A 63 -37.22 -22.55 -7.51
CA THR A 63 -37.44 -23.92 -8.02
C THR A 63 -36.11 -24.60 -8.41
N ALA A 64 -36.15 -25.93 -8.59
CA ALA A 64 -35.00 -26.68 -9.10
C ALA A 64 -34.57 -26.23 -10.51
N ALA A 65 -35.54 -25.92 -11.38
CA ALA A 65 -35.28 -25.39 -12.72
C ALA A 65 -34.59 -24.02 -12.66
N ASN A 66 -35.03 -23.12 -11.76
CA ASN A 66 -34.41 -21.82 -11.55
C ASN A 66 -32.95 -21.96 -11.10
N LYS A 67 -32.67 -22.88 -10.17
CA LYS A 67 -31.29 -23.19 -9.74
C LYS A 67 -30.43 -23.70 -10.89
N GLN A 68 -30.97 -24.55 -11.76
CA GLN A 68 -30.27 -25.05 -12.93
C GLN A 68 -29.89 -23.93 -13.91
N VAL A 69 -30.79 -22.98 -14.17
CA VAL A 69 -30.51 -21.81 -15.03
C VAL A 69 -29.41 -20.94 -14.42
N LEU A 70 -29.47 -20.67 -13.11
CA LEU A 70 -28.44 -19.93 -12.40
C LEU A 70 -27.09 -20.65 -12.47
N ASP A 71 -27.06 -21.97 -12.28
CA ASP A 71 -25.84 -22.77 -12.36
C ASP A 71 -25.26 -22.78 -13.77
N GLN A 72 -26.09 -22.95 -14.80
CA GLN A 72 -25.67 -22.91 -16.20
C GLN A 72 -25.02 -21.58 -16.53
N TYR A 73 -25.62 -20.46 -16.15
CA TYR A 73 -25.06 -19.15 -16.42
C TYR A 73 -23.83 -18.86 -15.55
N PHE A 74 -23.94 -18.93 -14.22
CA PHE A 74 -22.88 -18.46 -13.33
C PHE A 74 -21.71 -19.44 -13.21
N LYS A 75 -21.99 -20.72 -12.93
CA LYS A 75 -20.94 -21.75 -12.84
C LYS A 75 -20.47 -22.22 -14.22
N GLY A 76 -21.35 -22.21 -15.21
CA GLY A 76 -21.02 -22.67 -16.56
C GLY A 76 -20.31 -21.61 -17.40
N TRP A 77 -20.56 -20.32 -17.19
CA TRP A 77 -19.98 -19.27 -18.04
C TRP A 77 -19.37 -18.10 -17.27
N TYR A 78 -20.14 -17.44 -16.41
CA TYR A 78 -19.77 -16.14 -15.87
C TYR A 78 -18.47 -16.19 -15.04
N PHE A 79 -18.41 -17.07 -14.03
CA PHE A 79 -17.22 -17.22 -13.19
C PHE A 79 -16.03 -17.85 -13.93
N PRO A 80 -16.20 -18.90 -14.76
CA PRO A 80 -15.14 -19.38 -15.63
C PRO A 80 -14.52 -18.29 -16.51
N SER A 81 -15.35 -17.40 -17.07
CA SER A 81 -14.88 -16.28 -17.92
C SER A 81 -14.01 -15.24 -17.18
N MET A 82 -14.00 -15.26 -15.84
CA MET A 82 -13.11 -14.42 -15.02
C MET A 82 -11.74 -15.07 -14.78
N THR A 83 -11.56 -16.33 -15.20
CA THR A 83 -10.30 -17.06 -15.05
C THR A 83 -9.42 -17.05 -16.29
N SER A 84 -9.88 -16.40 -17.37
CA SER A 84 -9.13 -16.34 -18.61
C SER A 84 -7.86 -15.51 -18.49
N GLN A 85 -6.80 -16.01 -19.12
CA GLN A 85 -5.45 -15.44 -19.05
C GLN A 85 -5.14 -14.47 -20.19
N SER A 86 -6.09 -14.23 -21.11
CA SER A 86 -5.88 -13.27 -22.19
C SER A 86 -5.73 -11.84 -21.61
N PRO A 87 -4.83 -11.00 -22.16
CA PRO A 87 -4.64 -9.64 -21.67
C PRO A 87 -5.93 -8.81 -21.60
N GLN A 88 -6.81 -8.99 -22.60
CA GLN A 88 -8.12 -8.34 -22.62
C GLN A 88 -9.00 -8.82 -21.44
N ALA A 89 -9.14 -10.14 -21.25
CA ALA A 89 -9.97 -10.67 -20.16
C ALA A 89 -9.45 -10.25 -18.78
N LEU A 90 -8.13 -10.16 -18.61
CA LEU A 90 -7.51 -9.67 -17.38
C LEU A 90 -7.82 -8.17 -17.15
N GLY A 91 -7.85 -7.36 -18.20
CA GLY A 91 -8.25 -5.94 -18.15
C GLY A 91 -9.71 -5.72 -17.78
N GLU A 92 -10.59 -6.68 -18.09
CA GLU A 92 -12.04 -6.60 -17.85
C GLU A 92 -12.46 -7.10 -16.44
N LEU A 93 -11.55 -7.66 -15.64
CA LEU A 93 -11.90 -8.31 -14.37
C LEU A 93 -12.65 -7.39 -13.40
N ALA A 94 -12.23 -6.12 -13.29
CA ALA A 94 -12.87 -5.13 -12.44
C ALA A 94 -14.30 -4.85 -12.91
N GLU A 95 -14.51 -4.68 -14.22
CA GLU A 95 -15.83 -4.44 -14.81
C GLU A 95 -16.75 -5.65 -14.58
N LYS A 96 -16.24 -6.88 -14.79
CA LYS A 96 -16.99 -8.10 -14.51
C LYS A 96 -17.39 -8.17 -13.03
N ARG A 97 -16.47 -7.91 -12.09
CA ARG A 97 -16.80 -7.87 -10.65
C ARG A 97 -17.90 -6.85 -10.35
N GLU A 98 -17.83 -5.64 -10.92
CA GLU A 98 -18.87 -4.63 -10.72
C GLU A 98 -20.21 -5.03 -11.32
N ASN A 99 -20.21 -5.56 -12.55
CA ASN A 99 -21.40 -6.04 -13.24
C ASN A 99 -22.07 -7.19 -12.47
N PHE A 100 -21.30 -8.04 -11.76
CA PHE A 100 -21.86 -9.07 -10.90
C PHE A 100 -22.82 -8.46 -9.87
N PHE A 101 -22.37 -7.44 -9.14
CA PHE A 101 -23.20 -6.76 -8.14
C PHE A 101 -24.30 -5.90 -8.78
N LYS A 102 -23.93 -5.04 -9.74
CA LYS A 102 -24.85 -4.07 -10.35
C LYS A 102 -25.99 -4.73 -11.11
N ARG A 103 -25.72 -5.80 -11.87
CA ARG A 103 -26.70 -6.41 -12.78
C ARG A 103 -27.34 -7.68 -12.25
N ASN A 104 -26.76 -8.31 -11.22
CA ASN A 104 -27.26 -9.58 -10.70
C ASN A 104 -27.68 -9.44 -9.24
N VAL A 105 -26.75 -9.18 -8.32
CA VAL A 105 -27.05 -9.18 -6.88
C VAL A 105 -28.03 -8.05 -6.51
N ASN A 106 -27.76 -6.81 -6.93
CA ASN A 106 -28.53 -5.64 -6.51
C ASN A 106 -29.91 -5.55 -7.19
N LEU A 107 -30.08 -6.20 -8.35
CA LEU A 107 -31.37 -6.28 -9.06
C LEU A 107 -32.20 -7.50 -8.64
N CYS A 108 -31.63 -8.43 -7.87
CA CYS A 108 -32.33 -9.61 -7.40
C CYS A 108 -33.20 -9.30 -6.19
N THR A 109 -34.49 -9.05 -6.45
CA THR A 109 -35.50 -8.83 -5.41
C THR A 109 -35.95 -10.14 -4.75
N ASN A 110 -35.82 -11.27 -5.47
CA ASN A 110 -36.06 -12.60 -4.92
C ASN A 110 -34.95 -12.97 -3.92
N LYS A 111 -35.30 -13.04 -2.62
CA LYS A 111 -34.34 -13.34 -1.54
C LYS A 111 -33.68 -14.71 -1.71
N GLU A 112 -34.45 -15.77 -1.98
CA GLU A 112 -33.89 -17.13 -2.11
C GLU A 112 -32.92 -17.23 -3.30
N ALA A 113 -33.25 -16.56 -4.41
CA ALA A 113 -32.36 -16.51 -5.56
C ALA A 113 -31.08 -15.73 -5.29
N ARG A 114 -31.19 -14.61 -4.57
CA ARG A 114 -30.04 -13.79 -4.18
C ARG A 114 -29.11 -14.55 -3.23
N ASP A 115 -29.67 -15.18 -2.19
CA ASP A 115 -28.91 -15.94 -1.20
C ASP A 115 -28.16 -17.11 -1.87
N TYR A 116 -28.83 -17.84 -2.78
CA TYR A 116 -28.20 -18.88 -3.58
C TYR A 116 -27.07 -18.34 -4.47
N LEU A 117 -27.27 -17.19 -5.09
CA LEU A 117 -26.26 -16.56 -5.96
C LEU A 117 -25.04 -16.10 -5.17
N ILE A 118 -25.23 -15.50 -3.99
CA ILE A 118 -24.14 -15.07 -3.09
C ILE A 118 -23.32 -16.28 -2.65
N ASP A 119 -23.98 -17.34 -2.17
CA ASP A 119 -23.31 -18.56 -1.72
C ASP A 119 -22.58 -19.26 -2.88
N THR A 120 -23.18 -19.32 -4.06
CA THR A 120 -22.53 -19.86 -5.27
C THR A 120 -21.30 -19.04 -5.65
N ALA A 121 -21.42 -17.71 -5.69
CA ALA A 121 -20.30 -16.81 -6.00
C ALA A 121 -19.17 -16.95 -4.99
N GLY A 122 -19.49 -16.99 -3.70
CA GLY A 122 -18.53 -17.13 -2.63
C GLY A 122 -17.76 -18.45 -2.70
N ARG A 123 -18.42 -19.56 -3.01
CA ARG A 123 -17.75 -20.86 -3.20
C ARG A 123 -16.85 -20.88 -4.44
N GLU A 124 -17.33 -20.41 -5.59
CA GLU A 124 -16.54 -20.42 -6.82
C GLU A 124 -15.36 -19.45 -6.74
N MET A 125 -15.57 -18.24 -6.23
CA MET A 125 -14.47 -17.30 -5.99
C MET A 125 -13.50 -17.81 -4.92
N GLY A 126 -13.98 -18.54 -3.91
CA GLY A 126 -13.12 -19.17 -2.92
C GLY A 126 -12.17 -20.19 -3.53
N LYS A 127 -12.65 -21.03 -4.46
CA LYS A 127 -11.78 -21.95 -5.21
C LYS A 127 -10.74 -21.18 -6.01
N ILE A 128 -11.17 -20.12 -6.71
CA ILE A 128 -10.29 -19.30 -7.53
C ILE A 128 -9.21 -18.61 -6.69
N ALA A 129 -9.57 -18.02 -5.55
CA ALA A 129 -8.64 -17.33 -4.65
C ALA A 129 -7.57 -18.26 -4.06
N LEU A 130 -7.93 -19.50 -3.75
CA LEU A 130 -7.09 -20.45 -3.00
C LEU A 130 -6.24 -21.38 -3.88
N GLN A 131 -6.52 -21.48 -5.18
CA GLN A 131 -5.80 -22.36 -6.12
C GLN A 131 -4.84 -21.58 -7.04
N ASN A 132 -4.12 -22.29 -7.90
CA ASN A 132 -3.08 -21.74 -8.78
C ASN A 132 -3.64 -20.98 -10.01
N TYR A 133 -4.60 -20.07 -9.82
CA TYR A 133 -5.07 -19.17 -10.87
C TYR A 133 -4.15 -17.96 -11.02
N HIS A 134 -4.30 -17.22 -12.13
CA HIS A 134 -3.54 -16.00 -12.38
C HIS A 134 -3.68 -14.98 -11.22
N PRO A 135 -2.62 -14.28 -10.78
CA PRO A 135 -2.67 -13.39 -9.62
C PRO A 135 -3.75 -12.31 -9.71
N ALA A 136 -3.99 -11.74 -10.91
CA ALA A 136 -5.06 -10.76 -11.11
C ALA A 136 -6.46 -11.37 -10.93
N THR A 137 -6.68 -12.59 -11.43
CA THR A 137 -7.93 -13.35 -11.23
C THR A 137 -8.13 -13.67 -9.75
N ARG A 138 -7.08 -14.12 -9.04
CA ARG A 138 -7.13 -14.39 -7.59
C ARG A 138 -7.48 -13.12 -6.82
N TYR A 139 -6.79 -12.02 -7.09
CA TYR A 139 -7.08 -10.71 -6.47
C TYR A 139 -8.54 -10.28 -6.71
N ASN A 140 -9.02 -10.39 -7.96
CA ASN A 140 -10.40 -10.06 -8.29
C ASN A 140 -11.43 -10.92 -7.53
N ALA A 141 -11.18 -12.23 -7.43
CA ALA A 141 -12.02 -13.16 -6.68
C ALA A 141 -12.07 -12.80 -5.19
N VAL A 142 -10.93 -12.47 -4.58
CA VAL A 142 -10.83 -12.03 -3.18
C VAL A 142 -11.61 -10.74 -2.94
N LEU A 143 -11.48 -9.74 -3.83
CA LEU A 143 -12.27 -8.52 -3.75
C LEU A 143 -13.77 -8.78 -3.88
N LEU A 144 -14.17 -9.69 -4.78
CA LEU A 144 -15.58 -10.07 -4.92
C LEU A 144 -16.10 -10.68 -3.61
N ILE A 145 -15.36 -11.62 -3.00
CA ILE A 145 -15.73 -12.23 -1.71
C ILE A 145 -15.91 -11.16 -0.63
N GLY A 146 -14.99 -10.19 -0.52
CA GLY A 146 -15.08 -9.11 0.47
C GLY A 146 -16.26 -8.15 0.27
N LEU A 147 -16.90 -8.17 -0.90
CA LEU A 147 -18.07 -7.35 -1.22
C LEU A 147 -19.41 -8.10 -1.03
N LEU A 148 -19.37 -9.44 -0.84
CA LEU A 148 -20.58 -10.24 -0.60
C LEU A 148 -21.21 -9.91 0.76
N ASN A 149 -22.55 -9.95 0.80
CA ASN A 149 -23.34 -9.69 1.99
C ASN A 149 -24.40 -10.76 2.16
N GLU A 150 -24.62 -11.24 3.38
CA GLU A 150 -25.81 -12.04 3.74
C GLU A 150 -27.06 -11.19 3.63
N GLU A 151 -27.02 -9.98 4.18
CA GLU A 151 -28.12 -9.03 4.13
C GLU A 151 -27.67 -7.75 3.42
N PRO A 152 -28.37 -7.32 2.36
CA PRO A 152 -28.06 -6.05 1.72
C PRO A 152 -28.31 -4.90 2.69
N GLY A 153 -27.51 -3.84 2.56
CA GLY A 153 -27.75 -2.60 3.31
C GLY A 153 -29.07 -1.96 2.89
N GLY A 154 -29.73 -1.30 3.85
CA GLY A 154 -30.93 -0.50 3.55
C GLY A 154 -30.59 0.74 2.73
N SER A 155 -31.62 1.40 2.19
CA SER A 155 -31.53 2.76 1.64
C SER A 155 -32.28 3.74 2.56
N GLY A 156 -31.75 4.95 2.73
CA GLY A 156 -32.38 6.02 3.51
C GLY A 156 -31.77 6.26 4.90
N ARG A 157 -32.34 7.22 5.63
CA ARG A 157 -31.79 7.75 6.90
C ARG A 157 -31.68 6.71 8.03
N ASN A 158 -32.54 5.69 8.01
CA ASN A 158 -32.58 4.59 8.99
C ASN A 158 -32.15 3.25 8.36
N ALA A 159 -31.32 3.31 7.31
CA ALA A 159 -30.81 2.11 6.65
C ALA A 159 -29.99 1.27 7.63
N LYS A 160 -30.36 -0.01 7.78
CA LYS A 160 -29.49 -0.96 8.45
C LYS A 160 -28.20 -1.13 7.64
N PRO A 161 -27.03 -1.20 8.30
CA PRO A 161 -25.79 -1.54 7.61
C PRO A 161 -25.89 -2.92 6.96
N PRO A 162 -25.18 -3.17 5.84
CA PRO A 162 -25.12 -4.50 5.26
C PRO A 162 -24.46 -5.48 6.22
N VAL A 163 -24.92 -6.73 6.22
CA VAL A 163 -24.28 -7.82 6.98
C VAL A 163 -23.33 -8.57 6.04
N PRO A 164 -22.01 -8.52 6.25
CA PRO A 164 -21.05 -9.24 5.40
C PRO A 164 -21.31 -10.73 5.35
N TRP A 165 -20.91 -11.38 4.25
CA TRP A 165 -21.05 -12.83 4.13
C TRP A 165 -20.05 -13.57 5.03
N LYS A 166 -20.54 -14.28 6.06
CA LYS A 166 -19.69 -14.82 7.16
C LYS A 166 -18.70 -15.86 6.67
N GLN A 167 -19.10 -16.74 5.76
CA GLN A 167 -18.19 -17.72 5.17
C GLN A 167 -17.11 -17.02 4.32
N GLY A 168 -17.41 -15.84 3.78
CA GLY A 168 -16.45 -14.98 3.11
C GLY A 168 -15.33 -14.55 4.05
N THR A 169 -15.66 -14.07 5.24
CA THR A 169 -14.65 -13.72 6.27
C THR A 169 -13.69 -14.88 6.53
N SER A 170 -14.21 -16.10 6.70
CA SER A 170 -13.38 -17.30 6.91
C SER A 170 -12.45 -17.61 5.73
N VAL A 171 -12.86 -17.30 4.49
CA VAL A 171 -11.98 -17.46 3.32
C VAL A 171 -10.90 -16.38 3.28
N LEU A 172 -11.24 -15.14 3.61
CA LEU A 172 -10.29 -14.03 3.65
C LEU A 172 -9.24 -14.22 4.76
N LEU A 173 -9.64 -14.69 5.94
CA LEU A 173 -8.72 -15.01 7.05
C LEU A 173 -7.68 -16.06 6.65
N LYS A 174 -8.11 -17.14 5.98
CA LYS A 174 -7.21 -18.19 5.48
C LYS A 174 -6.10 -17.66 4.56
N LEU A 175 -6.36 -16.58 3.81
CA LEU A 175 -5.38 -15.94 2.94
C LEU A 175 -4.32 -15.15 3.71
N LEU A 176 -4.67 -14.61 4.89
CA LEU A 176 -3.70 -13.92 5.75
C LEU A 176 -2.87 -14.91 6.57
N GLU A 177 -3.51 -15.95 7.08
CA GLU A 177 -2.90 -16.94 7.98
C GLU A 177 -1.87 -17.86 7.30
N LYS A 178 -2.06 -18.12 6.00
CA LYS A 178 -1.26 -19.09 5.25
C LYS A 178 -0.39 -18.42 4.20
N ASP A 179 0.84 -18.90 4.08
CA ASP A 179 1.76 -18.48 3.00
C ASP A 179 1.62 -19.34 1.74
N SER A 180 0.99 -20.52 1.88
CA SER A 180 0.67 -21.39 0.75
C SER A 180 -0.53 -22.30 1.03
N PHE A 181 -1.14 -22.79 -0.04
CA PHE A 181 -2.15 -23.85 -0.02
C PHE A 181 -1.61 -25.10 -0.73
N GLY A 182 -2.14 -26.28 -0.37
CA GLY A 182 -1.63 -27.56 -0.88
C GLY A 182 -0.34 -28.01 -0.22
N SER A 183 0.25 -29.09 -0.73
CA SER A 183 1.49 -29.68 -0.24
C SER A 183 2.28 -30.29 -1.41
N GLY A 184 3.60 -30.46 -1.22
CA GLY A 184 4.49 -31.04 -2.23
C GLY A 184 4.49 -30.25 -3.53
N GLU A 185 4.36 -30.95 -4.66
CA GLU A 185 4.34 -30.38 -6.01
C GLU A 185 3.12 -29.48 -6.28
N ASN A 186 2.04 -29.64 -5.50
CA ASN A 186 0.82 -28.85 -5.61
C ASN A 186 0.81 -27.64 -4.66
N LYS A 187 1.97 -27.25 -4.11
CA LYS A 187 2.09 -26.08 -3.24
C LYS A 187 1.87 -24.80 -4.04
N VAL A 188 0.81 -24.08 -3.70
CA VAL A 188 0.44 -22.79 -4.31
C VAL A 188 0.72 -21.68 -3.33
N MET A 189 1.69 -20.81 -3.63
CA MET A 189 1.96 -19.64 -2.79
C MET A 189 0.77 -18.67 -2.80
N VAL A 190 0.54 -18.00 -1.66
CA VAL A 190 -0.42 -16.90 -1.57
C VAL A 190 0.27 -15.61 -2.03
N PRO A 191 -0.09 -15.05 -3.19
CA PRO A 191 0.56 -13.84 -3.69
C PRO A 191 0.18 -12.65 -2.80
N MET A 192 1.08 -11.68 -2.71
CA MET A 192 0.85 -10.48 -1.90
C MET A 192 -0.41 -9.73 -2.34
N SER A 193 -0.74 -9.73 -3.63
CA SER A 193 -1.98 -9.16 -4.15
C SER A 193 -3.22 -9.80 -3.52
N ALA A 194 -3.25 -11.11 -3.30
CA ALA A 194 -4.37 -11.78 -2.63
C ALA A 194 -4.46 -11.41 -1.15
N LYS A 195 -3.32 -11.26 -0.46
CA LYS A 195 -3.29 -10.76 0.93
C LYS A 195 -3.81 -9.32 1.02
N VAL A 196 -3.42 -8.44 0.09
CA VAL A 196 -3.95 -7.06 -0.02
C VAL A 196 -5.46 -7.08 -0.23
N GLY A 197 -5.96 -7.87 -1.19
CA GLY A 197 -7.40 -8.01 -1.42
C GLY A 197 -8.14 -8.50 -0.18
N ALA A 198 -7.53 -9.42 0.58
CA ALA A 198 -8.11 -9.96 1.79
C ALA A 198 -8.19 -8.90 2.89
N LEU A 199 -7.14 -8.10 3.09
CA LEU A 199 -7.15 -6.96 4.02
C LEU A 199 -8.23 -5.94 3.66
N VAL A 200 -8.43 -5.63 2.37
CA VAL A 200 -9.51 -4.73 1.92
C VAL A 200 -10.90 -5.28 2.28
N GLY A 201 -11.14 -6.57 2.01
CA GLY A 201 -12.40 -7.23 2.36
C GLY A 201 -12.61 -7.32 3.87
N LEU A 202 -11.59 -7.72 4.63
CA LEU A 202 -11.64 -7.85 6.09
C LEU A 202 -11.81 -6.50 6.78
N GLN A 203 -11.19 -5.43 6.27
CA GLN A 203 -11.44 -4.08 6.76
C GLN A 203 -12.93 -3.72 6.65
N ARG A 204 -13.54 -4.00 5.49
CA ARG A 204 -14.96 -3.75 5.28
C ARG A 204 -15.81 -4.59 6.22
N HIS A 205 -15.46 -5.86 6.39
CA HIS A 205 -16.20 -6.78 7.25
C HIS A 205 -16.14 -6.33 8.72
N ALA A 206 -14.94 -6.01 9.23
CA ALA A 206 -14.74 -5.49 10.58
C ALA A 206 -15.58 -4.24 10.85
N ARG A 207 -15.65 -3.30 9.89
CA ARG A 207 -16.48 -2.08 10.01
C ARG A 207 -17.97 -2.37 10.19
N PHE A 208 -18.48 -3.46 9.63
CA PHE A 208 -19.90 -3.83 9.72
C PHE A 208 -20.19 -4.87 10.81
N GLY A 209 -19.16 -5.28 11.55
CA GLY A 209 -19.25 -6.35 12.54
C GLY A 209 -18.96 -7.72 11.93
N ILE A 210 -18.13 -8.49 12.64
CA ILE A 210 -17.85 -9.91 12.41
C ILE A 210 -18.09 -10.68 13.71
N ASP A 211 -18.22 -12.01 13.63
CA ASP A 211 -18.38 -12.80 14.85
C ASP A 211 -17.12 -12.77 15.72
N GLN A 212 -17.29 -12.97 17.04
CA GLN A 212 -16.21 -12.83 18.01
C GLN A 212 -15.03 -13.78 17.74
N ALA A 213 -15.28 -14.99 17.24
CA ALA A 213 -14.21 -15.94 16.94
C ALA A 213 -13.40 -15.49 15.71
N GLN A 214 -14.07 -15.00 14.67
CA GLN A 214 -13.41 -14.39 13.51
C GLN A 214 -12.69 -13.10 13.87
N ALA A 215 -13.24 -12.30 14.79
CA ALA A 215 -12.62 -11.09 15.31
C ALA A 215 -11.26 -11.40 15.97
N GLU A 216 -11.22 -12.42 16.83
CA GLU A 216 -9.97 -12.83 17.47
C GLU A 216 -8.95 -13.37 16.45
N GLN A 217 -9.39 -14.19 15.49
CA GLN A 217 -8.52 -14.67 14.40
C GLN A 217 -7.98 -13.52 13.55
N LEU A 218 -8.80 -12.52 13.25
CA LEU A 218 -8.40 -11.34 12.49
C LEU A 218 -7.33 -10.54 13.24
N ASN A 219 -7.54 -10.32 14.53
CA ASN A 219 -6.56 -9.64 15.38
C ASN A 219 -5.22 -10.37 15.35
N GLN A 220 -5.21 -11.69 15.57
CA GLN A 220 -3.98 -12.48 15.57
C GLN A 220 -3.26 -12.45 14.21
N ALA A 221 -4.00 -12.64 13.11
CA ALA A 221 -3.44 -12.64 11.76
C ALA A 221 -2.88 -11.26 11.37
N ALA A 222 -3.62 -10.18 11.63
CA ALA A 222 -3.20 -8.83 11.31
C ALA A 222 -2.02 -8.37 12.21
N MET A 223 -2.03 -8.71 13.49
CA MET A 223 -0.89 -8.45 14.40
C MET A 223 0.37 -9.16 13.93
N LYS A 224 0.27 -10.44 13.54
CA LYS A 224 1.40 -11.17 12.95
C LYS A 224 1.95 -10.44 11.72
N MET A 225 1.09 -9.95 10.84
CA MET A 225 1.53 -9.20 9.65
C MET A 225 2.24 -7.89 10.02
N VAL A 226 1.69 -7.09 10.93
CA VAL A 226 2.33 -5.84 11.39
C VAL A 226 3.73 -6.09 11.95
N ASN A 227 3.88 -7.17 12.74
CA ASN A 227 5.13 -7.53 13.39
C ASN A 227 6.15 -8.22 12.48
N THR A 228 5.74 -8.69 11.30
CA THR A 228 6.63 -9.38 10.36
C THR A 228 7.45 -8.35 9.59
N LYS A 229 8.71 -8.14 9.96
CA LYS A 229 9.60 -7.14 9.32
C LYS A 229 9.99 -7.53 7.89
N GLU A 230 10.28 -8.80 7.65
CA GLU A 230 10.73 -9.30 6.35
C GLU A 230 9.57 -9.85 5.53
N GLY A 231 9.45 -9.40 4.28
CA GLY A 231 8.42 -9.87 3.36
C GLY A 231 8.68 -11.29 2.84
N PRO A 232 7.65 -11.97 2.31
CA PRO A 232 7.84 -13.24 1.59
C PRO A 232 8.83 -13.08 0.44
N THR A 233 9.63 -14.12 0.17
CA THR A 233 10.63 -14.12 -0.91
C THR A 233 10.05 -13.62 -2.23
N GLY A 234 10.74 -12.67 -2.87
CA GLY A 234 10.31 -12.06 -4.14
C GLY A 234 9.29 -10.92 -3.99
N THR A 235 8.89 -10.57 -2.77
CA THR A 235 8.10 -9.35 -2.51
C THR A 235 9.04 -8.18 -2.36
N ASP A 236 8.72 -7.08 -3.05
CA ASP A 236 9.41 -5.81 -2.87
C ASP A 236 9.26 -5.33 -1.40
N PRO A 237 10.36 -4.91 -0.73
CA PRO A 237 10.32 -4.46 0.66
C PRO A 237 9.34 -3.31 0.92
N ASP A 238 9.22 -2.36 -0.01
CA ASP A 238 8.30 -1.22 0.12
C ASP A 238 6.85 -1.68 0.01
N VAL A 239 6.56 -2.66 -0.86
CA VAL A 239 5.24 -3.27 -0.95
C VAL A 239 4.89 -4.00 0.36
N HIS A 240 5.85 -4.71 0.96
CA HIS A 240 5.62 -5.39 2.23
C HIS A 240 5.41 -4.39 3.38
N ALA A 241 6.22 -3.34 3.45
CA ALA A 241 6.06 -2.21 4.36
C ALA A 241 4.64 -1.62 4.30
N TRP A 242 4.18 -1.28 3.10
CA TRP A 242 2.82 -0.79 2.86
C TRP A 242 1.74 -1.79 3.32
N VAL A 243 1.94 -3.08 3.08
CA VAL A 243 1.01 -4.14 3.52
C VAL A 243 0.94 -4.25 5.05
N ARG A 244 2.04 -4.05 5.78
CA ARG A 244 2.03 -3.96 7.25
C ARG A 244 1.12 -2.82 7.71
N CYS A 245 1.19 -1.67 7.05
CA CYS A 245 0.30 -0.53 7.34
C CYS A 245 -1.17 -0.82 7.01
N LEU A 246 -1.46 -1.59 5.96
CA LEU A 246 -2.83 -2.07 5.68
C LEU A 246 -3.35 -3.01 6.77
N ALA A 247 -2.50 -3.89 7.31
CA ALA A 247 -2.88 -4.75 8.43
C ALA A 247 -3.19 -3.94 9.69
N ALA A 248 -2.39 -2.93 10.03
CA ALA A 248 -2.67 -2.00 11.13
C ALA A 248 -4.00 -1.26 10.94
N ARG A 249 -4.33 -0.85 9.71
CA ARG A 249 -5.63 -0.24 9.40
C ARG A 249 -6.80 -1.19 9.68
N VAL A 250 -6.66 -2.49 9.44
CA VAL A 250 -7.70 -3.47 9.77
C VAL A 250 -7.88 -3.58 11.29
N LEU A 251 -6.77 -3.69 12.05
CA LEU A 251 -6.80 -3.71 13.52
C LEU A 251 -7.52 -2.50 14.11
N ILE A 252 -7.18 -1.29 13.63
CA ILE A 252 -7.84 -0.06 14.07
C ILE A 252 -9.32 -0.04 13.71
N THR A 253 -9.68 -0.55 12.52
CA THR A 253 -11.09 -0.60 12.11
C THR A 253 -11.89 -1.52 13.05
N GLN A 254 -11.28 -2.60 13.53
CA GLN A 254 -11.90 -3.51 14.49
C GLN A 254 -11.95 -2.93 15.92
N ALA A 255 -10.98 -2.10 16.28
CA ALA A 255 -10.91 -1.42 17.59
C ALA A 255 -11.54 -0.02 17.61
N ALA A 256 -12.37 0.32 16.62
CA ALA A 256 -12.90 1.68 16.47
C ALA A 256 -13.79 2.11 17.66
N GLU A 257 -14.48 1.18 18.32
CA GLU A 257 -15.35 1.45 19.47
C GLU A 257 -14.59 1.51 20.81
N GLY A 258 -13.29 1.22 20.81
CA GLY A 258 -12.47 1.27 22.01
C GLY A 258 -11.03 0.87 21.73
N ALA A 259 -10.12 1.84 21.89
CA ALA A 259 -8.69 1.57 21.78
C ALA A 259 -8.25 0.57 22.86
N ASN A 260 -7.34 -0.33 22.49
CA ASN A 260 -6.69 -1.26 23.41
C ASN A 260 -5.18 -1.23 23.19
N GLN A 261 -4.43 -1.58 24.24
CA GLN A 261 -2.97 -1.45 24.24
C GLN A 261 -2.31 -2.22 23.08
N PRO A 262 -2.65 -3.49 22.79
CA PRO A 262 -2.04 -4.20 21.67
C PRO A 262 -2.19 -3.48 20.32
N VAL A 263 -3.37 -2.89 20.03
CA VAL A 263 -3.57 -2.14 18.78
C VAL A 263 -2.76 -0.85 18.78
N VAL A 264 -2.71 -0.11 19.88
CA VAL A 264 -1.89 1.12 20.00
C VAL A 264 -0.41 0.80 19.81
N ASP A 265 0.09 -0.27 20.44
CA ASP A 265 1.48 -0.72 20.31
C ASP A 265 1.82 -1.10 18.87
N ALA A 266 0.92 -1.80 18.18
CA ALA A 266 1.12 -2.23 16.79
C ALA A 266 1.28 -1.03 15.84
N VAL A 267 0.48 0.02 16.03
CA VAL A 267 0.58 1.24 15.21
C VAL A 267 1.82 2.03 15.59
N THR A 268 2.11 2.14 16.88
CA THR A 268 3.31 2.81 17.42
C THR A 268 4.59 2.16 16.88
N LEU A 269 4.63 0.83 16.79
CA LEU A 269 5.72 0.09 16.17
C LEU A 269 5.98 0.57 14.74
N LEU A 270 4.94 0.73 13.92
CA LEU A 270 5.09 1.20 12.54
C LEU A 270 5.51 2.68 12.48
N VAL A 271 4.96 3.53 13.35
CA VAL A 271 5.38 4.95 13.43
C VAL A 271 6.86 5.08 13.81
N ALA A 272 7.32 4.23 14.72
CA ALA A 272 8.70 4.24 15.22
C ALA A 272 9.71 3.51 14.32
N ASP A 273 9.27 2.67 13.37
CA ASP A 273 10.15 1.80 12.57
C ASP A 273 10.99 2.61 11.56
N PRO A 274 12.31 2.79 11.76
CA PRO A 274 13.15 3.57 10.85
C PRO A 274 13.41 2.84 9.52
N ALA A 275 13.09 1.54 9.42
CA ALA A 275 13.21 0.79 8.17
C ALA A 275 12.04 1.06 7.21
N LEU A 276 10.94 1.63 7.69
CA LEU A 276 9.82 2.04 6.84
C LEU A 276 10.12 3.38 6.18
N GLN A 277 9.61 3.53 4.95
CA GLN A 277 9.64 4.83 4.28
C GLN A 277 8.89 5.87 5.10
N LEU A 278 9.35 7.11 5.03
CA LEU A 278 8.78 8.22 5.78
C LEU A 278 7.27 8.39 5.52
N ASP A 279 6.83 8.19 4.27
CA ASP A 279 5.42 8.26 3.90
C ASP A 279 4.57 7.14 4.52
N ASP A 280 5.10 5.92 4.63
CA ASP A 280 4.41 4.81 5.30
C ASP A 280 4.27 5.04 6.80
N ARG A 281 5.29 5.63 7.44
CA ARG A 281 5.25 6.00 8.87
C ARG A 281 4.21 7.10 9.12
N CYS A 282 4.17 8.13 8.28
CA CYS A 282 3.13 9.18 8.34
C CYS A 282 1.73 8.59 8.11
N TYR A 283 1.60 7.66 7.15
CA TYR A 283 0.35 6.97 6.92
C TYR A 283 -0.09 6.17 8.14
N ALA A 284 0.81 5.40 8.77
CA ALA A 284 0.52 4.65 9.99
C ALA A 284 0.06 5.58 11.13
N ALA A 285 0.75 6.71 11.35
CA ALA A 285 0.35 7.73 12.31
C ALA A 285 -1.08 8.23 12.02
N SER A 286 -1.38 8.56 10.76
CA SER A 286 -2.70 9.07 10.34
C SER A 286 -3.86 8.11 10.64
N LEU A 287 -3.58 6.82 10.84
CA LEU A 287 -4.62 5.85 11.20
C LEU A 287 -5.12 6.03 12.63
N MET A 288 -4.30 6.58 13.55
CA MET A 288 -4.65 6.76 14.96
C MET A 288 -5.87 7.65 15.16
N LYS A 289 -6.17 8.56 14.23
CA LYS A 289 -7.37 9.42 14.28
C LYS A 289 -8.70 8.68 14.30
N ARG A 290 -8.69 7.37 14.02
CA ARG A 290 -9.86 6.50 14.01
C ARG A 290 -10.04 5.71 15.31
N LEU A 291 -9.08 5.79 16.23
CA LEU A 291 -9.16 5.16 17.55
C LEU A 291 -9.76 6.14 18.52
N GLU A 292 -10.72 5.72 19.33
CA GLU A 292 -11.23 6.53 20.44
C GLU A 292 -10.35 6.32 21.68
N PHE A 293 -9.67 7.38 22.12
CA PHE A 293 -8.84 7.39 23.34
C PHE A 293 -9.56 7.98 24.54
N GLU A 294 -10.74 8.60 24.36
CA GLU A 294 -11.53 9.14 25.46
C GLU A 294 -11.95 8.02 26.43
N GLY A 295 -11.75 8.24 27.73
CA GLY A 295 -12.02 7.22 28.76
C GLY A 295 -10.96 6.10 28.86
N SER A 296 -9.87 6.18 28.09
CA SER A 296 -8.83 5.15 28.04
C SER A 296 -7.65 5.41 28.99
N ALA A 297 -7.93 5.78 30.24
CA ALA A 297 -6.90 6.17 31.22
C ALA A 297 -5.90 5.05 31.57
N SER A 298 -6.14 3.81 31.15
CA SER A 298 -5.26 2.65 31.34
C SER A 298 -4.27 2.42 30.19
N LEU A 299 -4.36 3.16 29.09
CA LEU A 299 -3.43 2.99 27.96
C LEU A 299 -2.11 3.68 28.24
N ASP A 300 -1.01 2.96 28.07
CA ASP A 300 0.33 3.54 28.02
C ASP A 300 0.57 4.13 26.63
N VAL A 301 0.33 5.43 26.51
CA VAL A 301 0.55 6.19 25.26
C VAL A 301 1.90 6.88 25.21
N LYS A 302 2.74 6.76 26.24
CA LYS A 302 4.04 7.42 26.28
C LYS A 302 4.95 6.99 25.13
N PRO A 303 5.07 5.69 24.78
CA PRO A 303 5.82 5.27 23.60
C PRO A 303 5.29 5.90 22.30
N THR A 304 3.97 6.03 22.19
CA THR A 304 3.29 6.65 21.03
C THR A 304 3.65 8.13 20.89
N VAL A 305 3.62 8.88 21.99
CA VAL A 305 4.01 10.29 22.04
C VAL A 305 5.45 10.48 21.55
N LEU A 306 6.38 9.66 22.06
CA LEU A 306 7.80 9.72 21.65
C LEU A 306 8.00 9.35 20.18
N ALA A 307 7.29 8.32 19.69
CA ALA A 307 7.34 7.90 18.30
C ALA A 307 6.82 9.00 17.35
N LEU A 308 5.72 9.67 17.72
CA LEU A 308 5.17 10.79 16.96
C LEU A 308 6.10 12.00 16.95
N ALA A 309 6.73 12.35 18.08
CA ALA A 309 7.71 13.43 18.15
C ALA A 309 8.92 13.17 17.23
N SER A 310 9.49 11.96 17.30
CA SER A 310 10.60 11.55 16.44
C SER A 310 10.22 11.53 14.95
N LEU A 311 9.01 11.08 14.63
CA LEU A 311 8.52 11.11 13.25
C LEU A 311 8.33 12.54 12.74
N THR A 312 7.81 13.45 13.56
CA THR A 312 7.68 14.87 13.21
C THR A 312 9.02 15.50 12.89
N ASP A 313 10.05 15.28 13.71
CA ASP A 313 11.40 15.76 13.43
C ASP A 313 11.92 15.19 12.09
N SER A 314 11.78 13.88 11.88
CA SER A 314 12.18 13.21 10.63
C SER A 314 11.49 13.82 9.40
N VAL A 315 10.18 14.08 9.49
CA VAL A 315 9.40 14.72 8.41
C VAL A 315 9.90 16.12 8.13
N MET A 316 10.06 16.93 9.18
CA MET A 316 10.45 18.32 9.00
C MET A 316 11.87 18.47 8.48
N GLN A 317 12.80 17.58 8.87
CA GLN A 317 14.14 17.56 8.30
C GLN A 317 14.14 17.18 6.80
N ASP A 318 13.36 16.18 6.40
CA ASP A 318 13.24 15.80 4.98
C ASP A 318 12.60 16.91 4.14
N GLU A 319 11.52 17.52 4.63
CA GLU A 319 10.87 18.64 3.94
C GLU A 319 11.76 19.89 3.90
N ALA A 320 12.51 20.20 4.97
CA ALA A 320 13.48 21.29 4.98
C ALA A 320 14.62 21.07 3.97
N LYS A 321 15.12 19.84 3.82
CA LYS A 321 16.12 19.50 2.78
C LYS A 321 15.56 19.79 1.38
N LYS A 322 14.30 19.44 1.13
CA LYS A 322 13.63 19.66 -0.17
C LYS A 322 13.32 21.14 -0.40
N ALA A 323 12.91 21.87 0.63
CA ALA A 323 12.69 23.31 0.62
C ALA A 323 13.99 24.08 0.30
N LYS A 324 15.12 23.73 0.93
CA LYS A 324 16.45 24.31 0.63
C LYS A 324 16.85 24.08 -0.82
N LYS A 325 16.69 22.85 -1.34
CA LYS A 325 16.96 22.53 -2.76
C LYS A 325 16.07 23.34 -3.70
N TYR A 326 14.81 23.56 -3.35
CA TYR A 326 13.91 24.41 -4.12
C TYR A 326 14.39 25.88 -4.14
N GLN A 327 14.68 26.47 -2.98
CA GLN A 327 15.22 27.84 -2.89
C GLN A 327 16.52 28.00 -3.68
N GLN A 328 17.46 27.06 -3.55
CA GLN A 328 18.71 27.08 -4.30
C GLN A 328 18.49 27.05 -5.82
N LYS A 329 17.50 26.29 -6.32
CA LYS A 329 17.21 26.27 -7.76
C LYS A 329 16.56 27.56 -8.25
N ILE A 330 15.73 28.21 -7.43
CA ILE A 330 15.10 29.49 -7.75
C ILE A 330 16.12 30.64 -7.74
N PHE A 331 16.97 30.73 -6.72
CA PHE A 331 17.94 31.81 -6.58
C PHE A 331 19.29 31.55 -7.28
N GLY A 332 19.71 30.29 -7.36
CA GLY A 332 20.96 29.85 -8.02
C GLY A 332 20.78 29.56 -9.51
N GLY A 333 19.54 29.49 -10.00
CA GLY A 333 19.23 29.37 -11.41
C GLY A 333 19.61 30.64 -12.18
N ASN A 334 20.77 30.62 -12.82
CA ASN A 334 21.14 31.48 -13.96
C ASN A 334 21.76 32.87 -13.71
N ARG A 335 22.25 33.19 -12.50
CA ARG A 335 23.09 34.40 -12.33
C ARG A 335 24.53 34.26 -12.88
N GLY A 336 24.97 33.05 -13.24
CA GLY A 336 26.34 32.80 -13.73
C GLY A 336 26.50 32.47 -15.22
N ALA A 337 25.43 32.18 -15.98
CA ALA A 337 25.56 31.61 -17.34
C ALA A 337 25.00 32.48 -18.48
N ALA A 338 24.55 33.72 -18.21
CA ALA A 338 23.96 34.60 -19.23
C ALA A 338 24.77 35.86 -19.58
N PHE A 339 25.94 36.09 -18.99
CA PHE A 339 26.77 37.28 -19.29
C PHE A 339 28.26 36.97 -19.56
N GLY A 340 28.59 35.72 -19.92
CA GLY A 340 29.92 35.35 -20.40
C GLY A 340 29.83 34.78 -21.81
N GLY A 341 30.01 35.61 -22.83
CA GLY A 341 30.25 35.12 -24.18
C GLY A 341 31.52 34.27 -24.20
N GLY A 342 31.44 33.00 -24.58
CA GLY A 342 32.63 32.15 -24.57
C GLY A 342 32.37 30.66 -24.80
N ARG A 343 32.14 30.29 -26.08
CA ARG A 343 32.80 29.17 -26.77
C ARG A 343 33.16 27.90 -25.95
N GLY A 344 32.40 26.81 -26.16
CA GLY A 344 32.95 25.47 -26.42
C GLY A 344 32.99 24.42 -25.29
N GLY A 345 32.53 23.19 -25.62
CA GLY A 345 32.72 21.93 -24.88
C GLY A 345 31.66 21.70 -23.80
N GLY A 346 30.77 20.70 -23.85
CA GLY A 346 31.04 19.26 -23.97
C GLY A 346 30.96 18.63 -22.58
N PHE A 347 30.32 17.46 -22.44
CA PHE A 347 30.06 16.67 -21.20
C PHE A 347 28.79 17.08 -20.40
N GLY A 348 27.79 16.23 -20.14
CA GLY A 348 27.61 14.79 -20.35
C GLY A 348 27.70 14.00 -19.03
N GLY A 349 26.54 13.66 -18.45
CA GLY A 349 26.38 12.75 -17.30
C GLY A 349 25.75 13.46 -16.08
N GLY A 350 24.82 12.91 -15.30
CA GLY A 350 24.11 11.64 -15.25
C GLY A 350 22.78 11.90 -14.50
N GLU A 351 21.71 11.18 -14.84
CA GLU A 351 21.24 10.06 -14.01
C GLU A 351 20.55 10.50 -12.72
N TYR A 352 19.23 10.72 -12.81
CA TYR A 352 18.31 10.41 -11.71
C TYR A 352 17.07 9.73 -12.32
N GLY A 353 17.03 8.42 -12.19
CA GLY A 353 15.91 7.56 -12.56
C GLY A 353 14.85 7.51 -11.45
N GLY A 354 13.64 7.11 -11.83
CA GLY A 354 12.57 6.74 -10.91
C GLY A 354 11.18 7.26 -11.31
N GLY A 355 10.76 7.03 -12.56
CA GLY A 355 9.41 7.36 -13.01
C GLY A 355 8.89 6.27 -13.93
N TYR A 356 8.25 5.26 -13.34
CA TYR A 356 7.41 4.31 -14.08
C TYR A 356 6.14 5.03 -14.53
N GLY A 357 5.90 5.08 -15.84
CA GLY A 357 4.55 5.28 -16.37
C GLY A 357 4.43 6.10 -17.66
N GLY A 358 4.29 5.40 -18.78
CA GLY A 358 3.41 5.84 -19.88
C GLY A 358 4.08 6.56 -21.04
N GLY A 359 4.25 5.85 -22.15
CA GLY A 359 4.78 6.37 -23.41
C GLY A 359 3.95 7.53 -23.99
N GLY A 360 4.65 8.63 -24.26
CA GLY A 360 4.19 9.74 -25.09
C GLY A 360 5.34 10.22 -25.95
N LEU A 361 5.24 9.97 -27.26
CA LEU A 361 6.18 10.37 -28.29
C LEU A 361 6.30 11.90 -28.39
N GLY A 362 7.53 12.40 -28.38
CA GLY A 362 7.94 13.55 -29.20
C GLY A 362 7.34 14.92 -28.85
N GLY A 363 7.49 15.37 -27.62
CA GLY A 363 7.32 16.79 -27.26
C GLY A 363 8.55 17.25 -26.49
N ALA A 364 9.08 18.43 -26.83
CA ALA A 364 10.23 19.04 -26.18
C ALA A 364 10.18 18.82 -24.66
N ARG A 365 11.22 18.20 -24.09
CA ARG A 365 11.44 18.14 -22.64
C ARG A 365 11.63 19.57 -22.14
N GLY A 366 10.52 20.30 -21.98
CA GLY A 366 10.49 21.53 -21.23
C GLY A 366 11.11 21.23 -19.87
N LYS A 367 12.16 21.96 -19.53
CA LYS A 367 12.80 21.85 -18.21
C LYS A 367 11.70 22.08 -17.19
N GLN A 368 11.21 21.01 -16.57
CA GLN A 368 10.15 21.07 -15.58
C GLN A 368 10.62 22.04 -14.50
N GLU A 369 9.86 23.10 -14.28
CA GLU A 369 10.21 24.11 -13.28
C GLU A 369 10.44 23.41 -11.94
N PRO A 370 11.46 23.85 -11.15
CA PRO A 370 11.67 23.29 -9.83
C PRO A 370 10.38 23.45 -9.03
N LYS A 371 9.80 22.32 -8.60
CA LYS A 371 8.52 22.31 -7.89
C LYS A 371 8.74 21.81 -6.47
N TYR A 372 8.32 22.62 -5.49
CA TYR A 372 8.19 22.17 -4.10
C TYR A 372 6.80 21.56 -3.93
N GLU A 373 6.75 20.28 -3.56
CA GLU A 373 5.50 19.50 -3.52
C GLU A 373 4.71 19.78 -2.23
N ILE A 374 4.03 20.94 -2.18
CA ILE A 374 3.19 21.36 -1.04
C ILE A 374 2.16 20.29 -0.66
N ARG A 375 1.59 19.58 -1.65
CA ARG A 375 0.61 18.52 -1.38
C ARG A 375 1.18 17.41 -0.49
N ARG A 376 2.43 16.97 -0.75
CA ARG A 376 3.07 15.95 0.08
C ARG A 376 3.32 16.46 1.49
N LEU A 377 3.78 17.72 1.63
CA LEU A 377 3.94 18.37 2.93
C LEU A 377 2.62 18.34 3.71
N LEU A 378 1.52 18.78 3.09
CA LEU A 378 0.19 18.79 3.71
C LEU A 378 -0.26 17.38 4.11
N ASP A 379 -0.12 16.39 3.23
CA ASP A 379 -0.52 15.00 3.52
C ASP A 379 0.21 14.45 4.77
N ARG A 380 1.51 14.74 4.90
CA ARG A 380 2.32 14.33 6.07
C ARG A 380 1.95 15.11 7.34
N VAL A 381 1.85 16.43 7.27
CA VAL A 381 1.55 17.29 8.42
C VAL A 381 0.14 17.03 8.95
N TYR A 382 -0.86 16.82 8.07
CA TYR A 382 -2.20 16.45 8.51
C TYR A 382 -2.24 15.07 9.15
N GLY A 383 -1.53 14.09 8.59
CA GLY A 383 -1.44 12.76 9.19
C GLY A 383 -0.88 12.81 10.62
N LEU A 384 0.16 13.62 10.85
CA LEU A 384 0.79 13.79 12.16
C LEU A 384 -0.10 14.58 13.14
N THR A 385 -0.64 15.71 12.72
CA THR A 385 -1.47 16.56 13.58
C THR A 385 -2.76 15.86 14.00
N ASP A 386 -3.42 15.12 13.09
CA ASP A 386 -4.58 14.29 13.41
C ASP A 386 -4.24 13.21 14.45
N ALA A 387 -3.08 12.55 14.29
CA ALA A 387 -2.63 11.50 15.21
C ALA A 387 -2.32 12.07 16.60
N MET A 388 -1.57 13.17 16.67
CA MET A 388 -1.19 13.83 17.92
C MET A 388 -2.42 14.37 18.66
N LYS A 389 -3.35 15.04 17.97
CA LYS A 389 -4.62 15.51 18.56
C LYS A 389 -5.40 14.35 19.17
N GLN A 390 -5.40 13.19 18.53
CA GLN A 390 -6.14 12.04 19.03
C GLN A 390 -5.43 11.36 20.22
N VAL A 391 -4.10 11.25 20.20
CA VAL A 391 -3.31 10.70 21.33
C VAL A 391 -3.32 11.63 22.55
N ALA A 392 -3.34 12.95 22.34
CA ALA A 392 -3.45 13.94 23.42
C ALA A 392 -4.71 13.75 24.29
N LYS A 393 -5.80 13.22 23.72
CA LYS A 393 -7.04 12.93 24.47
C LYS A 393 -6.89 11.80 25.49
N ALA A 394 -5.83 10.98 25.40
CA ALA A 394 -5.64 9.85 26.30
C ALA A 394 -5.27 10.28 27.73
N SER A 395 -4.51 11.37 27.89
CA SER A 395 -4.14 11.90 29.20
C SER A 395 -3.66 13.37 29.14
N PRO A 396 -3.77 14.14 30.24
CA PRO A 396 -3.20 15.49 30.32
C PRO A 396 -1.67 15.52 30.11
N GLU A 397 -0.96 14.47 30.53
CA GLU A 397 0.49 14.36 30.31
C GLU A 397 0.83 14.25 28.82
N ALA A 398 0.11 13.41 28.08
CA ALA A 398 0.27 13.29 26.63
C ALA A 398 -0.06 14.60 25.91
N GLN A 399 -1.14 15.28 26.32
CA GLN A 399 -1.50 16.59 25.79
C GLN A 399 -0.40 17.63 26.01
N ASN A 400 0.04 17.83 27.25
CA ASN A 400 1.10 18.79 27.59
C ASN A 400 2.41 18.52 26.83
N THR A 401 2.68 17.25 26.53
CA THR A 401 3.87 16.87 25.76
C THR A 401 3.71 17.16 24.26
N LEU A 402 2.51 16.96 23.69
CA LEU A 402 2.28 17.09 22.25
C LEU A 402 1.92 18.50 21.80
N ASP A 403 1.31 19.32 22.66
CA ASP A 403 0.86 20.69 22.32
C ASP A 403 1.99 21.57 21.71
N PRO A 404 3.23 21.56 22.23
CA PRO A 404 4.33 22.33 21.63
C PRO A 404 4.68 21.93 20.20
N LEU A 405 4.38 20.69 19.79
CA LEU A 405 4.57 20.22 18.40
C LEU A 405 3.35 20.55 17.53
N LEU A 406 2.15 20.49 18.10
CA LEU A 406 0.88 20.65 17.39
C LEU A 406 0.69 22.07 16.86
N ASP A 407 0.89 23.09 17.68
CA ASP A 407 0.57 24.48 17.31
C ASP A 407 1.38 24.98 16.10
N PRO A 408 2.71 24.77 16.02
CA PRO A 408 3.48 25.19 14.87
C PRO A 408 3.16 24.40 13.59
N LEU A 409 2.88 23.10 13.72
CA LEU A 409 2.50 22.25 12.58
C LEU A 409 1.13 22.65 12.01
N ASP A 410 0.15 22.93 12.87
CA ASP A 410 -1.19 23.39 12.46
C ASP A 410 -1.12 24.77 11.78
N SER A 411 -0.26 25.65 12.30
CA SER A 411 0.04 26.96 11.70
C SER A 411 0.67 26.82 10.32
N LEU A 412 1.66 25.93 10.16
CA LEU A 412 2.27 25.63 8.86
C LEU A 412 1.25 25.06 7.87
N ALA A 413 0.39 24.13 8.30
CA ALA A 413 -0.63 23.54 7.43
C ALA A 413 -1.64 24.58 6.93
N LYS A 414 -2.12 25.47 7.82
CA LYS A 414 -3.03 26.57 7.47
C LYS A 414 -2.39 27.50 6.44
N GLN A 415 -1.13 27.88 6.64
CA GLN A 415 -0.40 28.71 5.69
C GLN A 415 -0.20 28.00 4.34
N ALA A 416 0.17 26.73 4.34
CA ALA A 416 0.44 25.96 3.12
C ALA A 416 -0.83 25.68 2.27
N ILE A 417 -2.03 25.75 2.86
CA ILE A 417 -3.31 25.68 2.13
C ILE A 417 -3.70 27.01 1.50
N ASP A 418 -3.26 28.13 2.09
CA ASP A 418 -3.63 29.44 1.58
C ASP A 418 -3.23 29.56 0.12
N LYS A 419 -4.21 29.88 -0.74
CA LYS A 419 -4.00 29.97 -2.19
C LYS A 419 -3.08 31.13 -2.54
N ASP A 420 -3.01 32.12 -1.66
CA ASP A 420 -2.16 33.29 -1.79
C ASP A 420 -0.76 33.05 -1.18
N ALA A 421 -0.54 31.91 -0.53
CA ALA A 421 0.77 31.59 0.02
C ALA A 421 1.81 31.45 -1.09
N ILE A 422 2.86 32.26 -0.96
CA ILE A 422 4.01 32.17 -1.84
C ILE A 422 4.77 30.89 -1.48
N VAL A 423 4.94 29.97 -2.42
CA VAL A 423 5.65 28.68 -2.22
C VAL A 423 7.01 28.87 -1.54
N MET A 424 7.70 29.96 -1.86
CA MET A 424 8.96 30.35 -1.22
C MET A 424 8.79 30.59 0.29
N GLU A 425 7.76 31.33 0.69
CA GLU A 425 7.47 31.62 2.11
C GLU A 425 7.20 30.33 2.88
N THR A 426 6.38 29.43 2.32
CA THR A 426 6.16 28.09 2.90
C THR A 426 7.48 27.33 3.03
N ALA A 427 8.34 27.36 2.01
CA ALA A 427 9.65 26.70 2.05
C ALA A 427 10.55 27.27 3.16
N THR A 428 10.59 28.59 3.34
CA THR A 428 11.32 29.25 4.45
C THR A 428 10.79 28.82 5.81
N ASN A 429 9.47 28.78 5.97
CA ASN A 429 8.84 28.42 7.24
C ASN A 429 9.08 26.95 7.58
N VAL A 430 9.07 26.05 6.60
CA VAL A 430 9.46 24.64 6.79
C VAL A 430 10.91 24.52 7.29
N ILE A 431 11.83 25.30 6.74
CA ILE A 431 13.25 25.28 7.16
C ILE A 431 13.41 25.78 8.59
N SER A 432 12.73 26.87 8.96
CA SER A 432 12.75 27.39 10.33
C SER A 432 12.14 26.38 11.31
N LEU A 433 10.96 25.88 10.98
CA LEU A 433 10.21 24.95 11.82
C LEU A 433 10.96 23.63 12.05
N SER A 434 11.72 23.16 11.05
CA SER A 434 12.54 21.96 11.22
C SER A 434 13.54 22.07 12.36
N LYS A 435 14.17 23.23 12.57
CA LYS A 435 15.12 23.41 13.68
C LYS A 435 14.43 23.36 15.04
N GLU A 436 13.26 23.99 15.12
CA GLU A 436 12.44 23.99 16.33
C GLU A 436 11.94 22.58 16.67
N MET A 437 11.47 21.83 15.68
CA MET A 437 11.01 20.45 15.87
C MET A 437 12.13 19.51 16.31
N SER A 438 13.35 19.67 15.78
CA SER A 438 14.51 18.92 16.29
C SER A 438 14.78 19.22 17.76
N ARG A 439 14.73 20.49 18.17
CA ARG A 439 14.92 20.90 19.58
C ARG A 439 13.84 20.30 20.49
N LEU A 440 12.57 20.43 20.10
CA LEU A 440 11.44 19.92 20.88
C LEU A 440 11.46 18.40 20.98
N SER A 441 11.71 17.70 19.88
CA SER A 441 11.83 16.23 19.89
C SER A 441 12.99 15.76 20.76
N ALA A 442 14.15 16.43 20.73
CA ALA A 442 15.29 16.09 21.57
C ALA A 442 14.98 16.27 23.06
N ALA A 443 14.26 17.34 23.43
CA ALA A 443 13.85 17.59 24.82
C ALA A 443 12.85 16.55 25.37
N MET A 444 12.13 15.82 24.50
CA MET A 444 11.19 14.77 24.88
C MET A 444 11.85 13.41 25.06
N GLN A 445 13.00 13.17 24.42
CA GLN A 445 13.68 11.89 24.55
C GLN A 445 14.22 11.71 25.97
N PRO A 446 14.17 10.49 26.53
CA PRO A 446 14.82 10.23 27.80
C PRO A 446 16.30 10.59 27.67
N ALA A 447 16.84 11.29 28.67
CA ALA A 447 18.26 11.63 28.71
C ALA A 447 19.06 10.33 28.55
N ASP A 448 19.77 10.17 27.44
CA ASP A 448 20.67 9.04 27.24
C ASP A 448 21.85 9.24 28.21
N PRO A 449 21.99 8.39 29.25
CA PRO A 449 23.08 8.53 30.20
C PRO A 449 24.46 8.34 29.55
N ALA A 450 24.52 7.83 28.32
CA ALA A 450 25.75 7.68 27.54
C ALA A 450 26.00 8.80 26.51
N ALA A 451 25.05 9.72 26.29
CA ALA A 451 25.26 10.81 25.34
C ALA A 451 26.22 11.85 25.94
N GLN A 452 27.45 11.89 25.40
CA GLN A 452 28.36 13.00 25.66
C GLN A 452 27.70 14.31 25.22
N PRO A 453 27.87 15.42 25.97
CA PRO A 453 27.28 16.70 25.61
C PRO A 453 27.60 17.03 24.15
N PRO A 454 26.63 17.52 23.36
CA PRO A 454 26.85 17.83 21.96
C PRO A 454 28.06 18.75 21.88
N ALA A 455 29.10 18.31 21.17
CA ALA A 455 30.22 19.18 20.85
C ALA A 455 29.63 20.44 20.25
N GLU A 456 29.89 21.58 20.90
CA GLU A 456 29.46 22.88 20.38
C GLU A 456 29.88 22.94 18.92
N ASP A 457 28.90 23.16 18.05
CA ASP A 457 29.05 23.26 16.60
C ASP A 457 29.94 24.49 16.33
N GLU A 458 31.26 24.31 16.48
CA GLU A 458 32.26 25.22 15.95
C GLU A 458 31.97 25.32 14.46
N GLY A 459 31.44 26.49 14.08
CA GLY A 459 30.67 26.68 12.87
C GLY A 459 31.25 25.95 11.68
N PHE A 460 30.36 25.26 10.96
CA PHE A 460 30.58 24.62 9.67
C PHE A 460 31.37 25.57 8.74
N GLU A 461 32.70 25.50 8.82
CA GLU A 461 33.61 26.05 7.83
C GLU A 461 33.39 25.17 6.60
N GLU A 462 32.68 25.75 5.63
CA GLU A 462 32.41 25.15 4.35
C GLU A 462 33.76 24.77 3.73
N ALA A 463 34.10 23.47 3.80
CA ALA A 463 35.37 22.96 3.30
C ALA A 463 35.53 23.40 1.85
N ALA A 464 36.50 24.29 1.62
CA ALA A 464 36.87 24.73 0.29
C ALA A 464 37.10 23.51 -0.60
N PRO A 465 36.59 23.51 -1.85
CA PRO A 465 36.79 22.38 -2.75
C PRO A 465 38.28 22.12 -2.90
N ALA A 466 38.69 20.88 -2.62
CA ALA A 466 40.06 20.45 -2.77
C ALA A 466 40.51 20.71 -4.22
N GLU A 467 41.52 21.57 -4.38
CA GLU A 467 42.18 21.78 -5.66
C GLU A 467 42.77 20.45 -6.13
N GLU A 468 42.30 19.95 -7.28
CA GLU A 468 42.91 18.79 -7.93
C GLU A 468 44.35 19.14 -8.34
N PRO A 469 45.33 18.26 -8.06
CA PRO A 469 46.71 18.50 -8.46
C PRO A 469 46.82 18.48 -9.99
N VAL A 470 47.19 19.63 -10.55
CA VAL A 470 47.52 19.79 -11.97
C VAL A 470 48.71 18.87 -12.29
N ALA A 471 48.46 17.81 -13.05
CA ALA A 471 49.51 16.94 -13.57
C ALA A 471 50.41 17.73 -14.53
N ALA A 472 51.67 17.90 -14.14
CA ALA A 472 52.71 18.48 -14.98
C ALA A 472 52.99 17.54 -16.17
N ALA A 473 52.73 18.03 -17.39
CA ALA A 473 53.17 17.39 -18.61
C ALA A 473 54.68 17.61 -18.80
N GLY A 474 55.42 16.50 -18.91
CA GLY A 474 56.76 16.44 -19.47
C GLY A 474 56.73 15.95 -20.91
#